data_AF-A0ABD2MUC5-F1
#
_entry.id   AF-A0ABD2MUC5-F1
#
_cell.length_a   1.000
_cell.length_b   1.000
_cell.length_c   1.000
_cell.angle_alpha   90.00
_cell.angle_beta   90.00
_cell.angle_gamma   90.00
#
_symmetry.space_group_name_H-M   'P 1'
#
loop_
_entity.id
_entity.type
_entity.pdbx_description
1 polymer ?
#
loop_
_entity_poly.entity_id
_entity_poly.type
_entity_poly.pdbx_seq_one_letter_code
_entity_poly.pdbx_strand_id
1 'polypeptide(L)'
;MPPTKIVLLACGSFNPPTNMHLRMFEIARDHLHRIGSHIVVGGLISPVHDAYAKNDLESATHRKEMVRLALQTTDWIKISDWECNQESWSRTRQVLNYHQNHVNEILQASLNDNNSNIDEGSNWFQDNCKNGCCPDGVGIKLLCGADLLESFGTPGLWADEDVSKC
;
A
#
# COMPACT_ATOMS: atom_id res chain seq x y z
N MET A 1 0.02 17.57 18.47
CA MET A 1 -1.09 17.08 17.64
C MET A 1 -1.17 15.57 17.83
N PRO A 2 -2.36 14.95 17.76
CA PRO A 2 -2.44 13.50 17.74
C PRO A 2 -1.67 12.94 16.53
N PRO A 3 -1.08 11.73 16.63
CA PRO A 3 -0.36 11.13 15.51
C PRO A 3 -1.33 10.77 14.37
N THR A 4 -0.90 10.97 13.13
CA THR A 4 -1.71 10.66 11.95
C THR A 4 -1.72 9.16 11.67
N LYS A 5 -2.90 8.56 11.47
CA LYS A 5 -3.02 7.15 11.08
C LYS A 5 -2.67 7.00 9.60
N ILE A 6 -1.84 6.01 9.27
CA ILE A 6 -1.45 5.76 7.88
C ILE A 6 -1.44 4.28 7.52
N VAL A 7 -1.61 4.02 6.22
CA VAL A 7 -1.33 2.73 5.59
C VAL A 7 -0.11 2.88 4.69
N LEU A 8 0.85 1.98 4.84
CA LEU A 8 2.05 1.92 4.00
C LEU A 8 1.75 1.13 2.73
N LEU A 9 2.04 1.67 1.56
CA LEU A 9 1.87 0.99 0.28
C LEU A 9 3.22 0.83 -0.42
N ALA A 10 3.63 -0.41 -0.69
CA ALA A 10 4.81 -0.70 -1.51
C ALA A 10 4.38 -1.22 -2.89
N CYS A 11 4.62 -0.41 -3.92
CA CYS A 11 4.49 -0.80 -5.32
C CYS A 11 5.82 -1.37 -5.83
N GLY A 12 5.78 -2.40 -6.67
CA GLY A 12 7.00 -2.96 -7.24
C GLY A 12 6.79 -4.26 -8.00
N SER A 13 7.86 -4.78 -8.60
CA SER A 13 7.75 -6.03 -9.37
C SER A 13 7.48 -7.24 -8.49
N PHE A 14 8.14 -7.35 -7.33
CA PHE A 14 8.13 -8.55 -6.47
C PHE A 14 8.38 -9.84 -7.27
N ASN A 15 9.52 -9.86 -7.96
CA ASN A 15 9.89 -10.89 -8.95
C ASN A 15 11.20 -11.60 -8.57
N PRO A 16 11.21 -12.50 -7.56
CA PRO A 16 10.15 -12.78 -6.58
C PRO A 16 10.17 -11.79 -5.38
N PRO A 17 9.17 -11.81 -4.49
CA PRO A 17 9.28 -11.16 -3.18
C PRO A 17 10.42 -11.80 -2.36
N THR A 18 11.01 -11.00 -1.47
CA THR A 18 12.14 -11.43 -0.61
C THR A 18 11.95 -10.91 0.81
N ASN A 19 12.70 -11.47 1.76
CA ASN A 19 12.72 -11.00 3.15
C ASN A 19 13.05 -9.52 3.28
N MET A 20 13.81 -8.93 2.35
CA MET A 20 14.12 -7.50 2.35
C MET A 20 12.87 -6.65 2.17
N HIS A 21 11.96 -7.06 1.28
CA HIS A 21 10.69 -6.35 1.07
C HIS A 21 9.84 -6.34 2.34
N LEU A 22 9.72 -7.49 3.02
CA LEU A 22 9.01 -7.59 4.30
C LEU A 22 9.70 -6.78 5.39
N ARG A 23 11.03 -6.83 5.47
CA ARG A 23 11.81 -6.10 6.46
C ARG A 23 11.67 -4.58 6.30
N MET A 24 11.50 -4.09 5.08
CA MET A 24 11.26 -2.67 4.80
C MET A 24 10.00 -2.14 5.48
N PHE A 25 8.92 -2.92 5.50
CA PHE A 25 7.69 -2.56 6.23
C PHE A 25 7.92 -2.45 7.74
N GLU A 26 8.60 -3.44 8.32
CA GLU A 26 8.88 -3.47 9.77
C GLU A 26 9.76 -2.27 10.18
N ILE A 27 10.81 -1.97 9.42
CA ILE A 27 11.71 -0.83 9.69
C ILE A 27 10.94 0.49 9.60
N ALA A 28 10.11 0.67 8.57
CA ALA A 28 9.35 1.90 8.38
C ALA A 28 8.32 2.10 9.49
N ARG A 29 7.59 1.04 9.87
CA ARG A 29 6.63 1.06 10.98
C ARG A 29 7.31 1.44 12.30
N ASP A 30 8.39 0.76 12.66
CA ASP A 30 9.15 1.03 13.88
C ASP A 30 9.66 2.47 13.92
N HIS A 31 10.16 2.98 12.79
CA HIS A 31 10.63 4.36 12.69
C HIS A 31 9.51 5.37 12.93
N LEU A 32 8.37 5.21 12.25
CA LEU A 32 7.22 6.11 12.31
C LEU A 32 6.56 6.14 13.70
N HIS A 33 6.43 4.97 14.33
CA HIS A 33 5.94 4.86 15.70
C HIS A 33 6.92 5.50 16.70
N ARG A 34 8.23 5.30 16.52
CA ARG A 34 9.27 5.87 17.41
C ARG A 34 9.32 7.39 17.38
N ILE A 35 9.18 8.01 16.22
CA ILE A 35 9.14 9.47 16.11
C ILE A 35 7.82 10.06 16.62
N GLY A 36 6.79 9.24 16.81
CA GLY A 36 5.51 9.62 17.42
C GLY A 36 4.62 10.51 16.54
N SER A 37 4.96 10.71 15.27
CA SER A 37 4.17 11.53 14.34
C SER A 37 3.08 10.74 13.62
N HIS A 38 3.25 9.42 13.48
CA HIS A 38 2.31 8.57 12.75
C HIS A 38 2.04 7.25 13.48
N ILE A 39 0.85 6.70 13.26
CA ILE A 39 0.49 5.33 13.63
C ILE A 39 0.22 4.55 12.34
N VAL A 40 1.08 3.59 12.02
CA VAL A 40 0.83 2.63 10.94
C VAL A 40 -0.30 1.69 11.36
N VAL A 41 -1.40 1.70 10.62
CA VAL A 41 -2.59 0.86 10.86
C VAL A 41 -2.75 -0.28 9.86
N GLY A 42 -1.91 -0.31 8.81
CA GLY A 42 -1.89 -1.36 7.80
C GLY A 42 -0.74 -1.23 6.82
N GLY A 43 -0.46 -2.30 6.09
CA GLY A 43 0.50 -2.35 5.00
C GLY A 43 -0.09 -3.03 3.77
N LEU A 44 0.27 -2.55 2.58
CA LEU A 44 -0.15 -3.09 1.29
C LEU A 44 1.08 -3.37 0.41
N ILE A 45 1.20 -4.59 -0.09
CA ILE A 45 2.10 -4.94 -1.18
C ILE A 45 1.29 -4.96 -2.47
N SER A 46 1.65 -4.13 -3.45
CA SER A 46 0.98 -4.05 -4.75
C SER A 46 1.93 -4.48 -5.87
N PRO A 47 1.82 -5.72 -6.36
CA PRO A 47 2.63 -6.18 -7.49
C PRO A 47 2.25 -5.48 -8.78
N VAL A 48 3.28 -5.12 -9.55
CA VAL A 48 3.13 -4.39 -10.81
C VAL A 48 2.36 -5.20 -11.84
N HIS A 49 1.61 -4.55 -12.72
CA HIS A 49 0.96 -5.18 -13.88
C HIS A 49 1.98 -5.78 -14.88
N ASP A 50 1.63 -6.87 -15.58
CA ASP A 50 2.54 -7.55 -16.53
C ASP A 50 2.93 -6.67 -17.74
N ALA A 51 2.03 -5.77 -18.14
CA ALA A 51 2.31 -4.76 -19.18
C ALA A 51 3.38 -3.73 -18.81
N TYR A 52 3.91 -3.74 -17.58
CA TYR A 52 5.13 -2.98 -17.25
C TYR A 52 6.32 -3.42 -18.12
N ALA A 53 6.29 -4.66 -18.63
CA ALA A 53 7.22 -5.18 -19.64
C ALA A 53 8.71 -5.03 -19.26
N LYS A 54 9.03 -5.09 -17.95
CA LYS A 54 10.41 -5.23 -17.49
C LYS A 54 10.98 -6.56 -17.97
N ASN A 55 12.24 -6.56 -18.39
CA ASN A 55 12.95 -7.79 -18.76
C ASN A 55 12.87 -8.81 -17.62
N ASP A 56 12.57 -10.07 -17.97
CA ASP A 56 12.45 -11.21 -17.06
C ASP A 56 11.33 -11.08 -16.00
N LEU A 57 10.34 -10.22 -16.21
CA LEU A 57 9.18 -10.13 -15.33
C LEU A 57 8.30 -11.39 -15.46
N GLU A 58 8.24 -12.20 -14.40
CA GLU A 58 7.32 -13.34 -14.33
C GLU A 58 5.86 -12.89 -14.33
N SER A 59 4.95 -13.79 -14.70
CA SER A 59 3.51 -13.48 -14.72
C SER A 59 3.00 -12.95 -13.37
N ALA A 60 2.05 -12.03 -13.44
CA ALA A 60 1.38 -11.48 -12.27
C ALA A 60 0.75 -12.58 -11.42
N THR A 61 0.25 -13.64 -12.04
CA THR A 61 -0.29 -14.83 -11.33
C THR A 61 0.74 -15.44 -10.38
N HIS A 62 1.95 -15.71 -10.85
CA HIS A 62 3.01 -16.28 -10.01
C HIS A 62 3.46 -15.30 -8.92
N ARG A 63 3.67 -14.03 -9.28
CA ARG A 63 4.13 -13.01 -8.34
C ARG A 63 3.11 -12.75 -7.22
N LYS A 64 1.82 -12.67 -7.56
CA LYS A 64 0.73 -12.56 -6.57
C LYS A 64 0.72 -13.73 -5.61
N GLU A 65 0.85 -14.96 -6.09
CA GLU A 65 0.84 -16.14 -5.20
C GLU A 65 2.08 -16.18 -4.31
N MET A 66 3.26 -15.87 -4.84
CA MET A 66 4.47 -15.77 -4.02
C MET A 66 4.34 -14.71 -2.93
N VAL A 67 3.75 -13.54 -3.24
CA VAL A 67 3.48 -12.50 -2.24
C VAL A 67 2.47 -13.00 -1.20
N ARG A 68 1.38 -13.66 -1.62
CA ARG A 68 0.39 -14.23 -0.71
C ARG A 68 1.01 -15.22 0.27
N LEU A 69 1.90 -16.10 -0.22
CA LEU A 69 2.65 -17.05 0.60
C LEU A 69 3.63 -16.34 1.55
N ALA A 70 4.35 -15.33 1.07
CA ALA A 70 5.29 -14.55 1.88
C ALA A 70 4.61 -13.77 3.02
N LEU A 71 3.33 -13.43 2.88
CA LEU A 71 2.54 -12.69 3.86
C LEU A 71 1.79 -13.57 4.87
N GLN A 72 1.91 -14.90 4.82
CA GLN A 72 1.15 -15.81 5.70
C GLN A 72 1.42 -15.62 7.20
N THR A 73 2.60 -15.12 7.57
CA THR A 73 3.02 -14.98 8.97
C THR A 73 2.82 -13.56 9.53
N THR A 74 2.33 -12.62 8.71
CA THR A 74 2.06 -11.24 9.15
C THR A 74 0.56 -10.99 9.22
N ASP A 75 0.14 -10.28 10.26
CA ASP A 75 -1.24 -9.93 10.53
C ASP A 75 -1.65 -8.57 9.94
N TRP A 76 -0.68 -7.67 9.73
CA TRP A 76 -0.92 -6.25 9.41
C TRP A 76 -0.61 -5.84 7.97
N ILE A 77 0.05 -6.70 7.19
CA ILE A 77 0.37 -6.46 5.78
C ILE A 77 -0.48 -7.37 4.90
N LYS A 78 -1.13 -6.81 3.88
CA LYS A 78 -1.93 -7.54 2.90
C LYS A 78 -1.42 -7.32 1.48
N ILE A 79 -1.80 -8.22 0.58
CA ILE A 79 -1.58 -8.04 -0.86
C ILE A 79 -2.72 -7.17 -1.42
N SER A 80 -2.40 -6.29 -2.34
CA SER A 80 -3.37 -5.72 -3.28
C SER A 80 -3.07 -6.20 -4.70
N ASP A 81 -4.04 -6.85 -5.30
CA ASP A 81 -4.01 -7.32 -6.68
C ASP A 81 -4.70 -6.36 -7.65
N TRP A 82 -5.13 -5.18 -7.19
CA TRP A 82 -5.83 -4.20 -8.02
C TRP A 82 -5.04 -3.82 -9.27
N GLU A 83 -3.76 -3.45 -9.12
CA GLU A 83 -2.92 -3.04 -10.25
C GLU A 83 -2.77 -4.17 -11.28
N CYS A 84 -2.56 -5.40 -10.81
CA CYS A 84 -2.44 -6.59 -11.65
C CYS A 84 -3.72 -6.94 -12.43
N ASN A 85 -4.88 -6.45 -11.98
CA ASN A 85 -6.17 -6.74 -12.59
C ASN A 85 -6.66 -5.59 -13.51
N GLN A 86 -5.85 -4.55 -13.74
CA GLN A 86 -6.16 -3.49 -14.71
C GLN A 86 -5.94 -3.97 -16.14
N GLU A 87 -6.49 -3.26 -17.13
CA GLU A 87 -6.28 -3.59 -18.56
C GLU A 87 -4.86 -3.28 -19.05
N SER A 88 -4.15 -2.37 -18.36
CA SER A 88 -2.80 -1.93 -18.72
C SER A 88 -2.00 -1.51 -17.49
N TRP A 89 -0.70 -1.27 -17.69
CA TRP A 89 0.17 -0.76 -16.63
C TRP A 89 -0.35 0.57 -16.08
N SER A 90 -0.37 0.67 -14.74
CA SER A 90 -0.81 1.87 -14.04
C SER A 90 0.36 2.60 -13.43
N ARG A 91 0.32 3.93 -13.46
CA ARG A 91 1.32 4.76 -12.78
C ARG A 91 1.17 4.59 -11.27
N THR A 92 2.28 4.60 -10.52
CA THR A 92 2.27 4.50 -9.04
C THR A 92 1.32 5.52 -8.40
N ARG A 93 1.22 6.74 -8.96
CA ARG A 93 0.28 7.76 -8.52
C ARG A 93 -1.19 7.33 -8.60
N GLN A 94 -1.57 6.60 -9.65
CA GLN A 94 -2.93 6.08 -9.82
C GLN A 94 -3.21 4.99 -8.79
N VAL A 95 -2.24 4.11 -8.53
CA VAL A 95 -2.33 3.08 -7.48
C VAL A 95 -2.51 3.72 -6.10
N LEU A 96 -1.72 4.75 -5.78
CA LEU A 96 -1.86 5.54 -4.54
C LEU A 96 -3.26 6.15 -4.40
N ASN A 97 -3.78 6.80 -5.46
CA ASN A 97 -5.11 7.41 -5.45
C ASN A 97 -6.22 6.39 -5.26
N TYR A 98 -6.15 5.26 -5.96
CA TYR A 98 -7.11 4.18 -5.82
C TYR A 98 -7.20 3.72 -4.36
N HIS A 99 -6.06 3.43 -3.74
CA HIS A 99 -6.04 2.97 -2.35
C HIS A 99 -6.48 4.04 -1.35
N GLN A 100 -6.16 5.32 -1.60
CA GLN A 100 -6.63 6.41 -0.74
C GLN A 100 -8.16 6.55 -0.80
N ASN A 101 -8.75 6.48 -1.99
CA ASN A 101 -10.20 6.51 -2.17
C ASN A 101 -10.87 5.31 -1.51
N HIS A 102 -10.32 4.11 -1.72
CA HIS A 102 -10.85 2.89 -1.13
C HIS A 102 -10.82 2.90 0.41
N VAL A 103 -9.73 3.41 1.00
CA VAL A 103 -9.65 3.62 2.45
C VAL A 103 -10.69 4.62 2.93
N ASN A 104 -10.88 5.73 2.21
CA ASN A 104 -11.89 6.72 2.54
C ASN A 104 -13.31 6.13 2.48
N GLU A 105 -13.62 5.33 1.46
CA GLU A 105 -14.92 4.64 1.32
C GLU A 105 -15.20 3.71 2.49
N ILE A 106 -14.22 2.88 2.89
CA ILE A 106 -14.33 1.97 4.03
C ILE A 106 -14.56 2.73 5.34
N LEU A 107 -13.87 3.86 5.53
CA LEU A 107 -14.06 4.71 6.71
C LEU A 107 -15.45 5.34 6.73
N GLN A 108 -15.93 5.87 5.60
CA GLN A 108 -17.26 6.46 5.50
C GLN A 108 -18.36 5.42 5.73
N ALA A 109 -18.21 4.21 5.18
CA ALA A 109 -19.13 3.10 5.44
C ALA A 109 -19.19 2.75 6.93
N SER A 110 -18.04 2.69 7.61
CA SER A 110 -17.98 2.38 9.05
C SER A 110 -18.61 3.45 9.95
N LEU A 111 -18.69 4.70 9.49
CA LEU A 111 -19.33 5.80 10.23
C LEU A 111 -20.86 5.81 10.06
N ASN A 112 -21.34 5.36 8.89
CA ASN A 112 -22.76 5.38 8.54
C ASN A 112 -23.50 4.13 9.02
N ASP A 113 -22.81 2.99 9.15
CA ASP A 113 -23.42 1.72 9.55
C ASP A 113 -23.12 1.35 11.00
N ASN A 114 -24.13 1.47 11.86
CA ASN A 114 -24.16 0.77 13.15
C ASN A 114 -24.59 -0.71 13.00
N ASN A 115 -24.94 -1.20 11.80
CA ASN A 115 -25.52 -2.56 11.66
C ASN A 115 -25.59 -3.16 10.23
N SER A 116 -24.49 -3.23 9.46
CA SER A 116 -24.51 -4.01 8.20
C SER A 116 -23.26 -4.88 7.99
N ASN A 117 -23.48 -6.01 7.30
CA ASN A 117 -22.49 -7.02 6.92
C ASN A 117 -21.45 -6.43 5.97
N ILE A 118 -20.42 -5.81 6.54
CA ILE A 118 -19.21 -5.46 5.79
C ILE A 118 -18.56 -6.77 5.33
N ASP A 119 -18.32 -6.90 4.02
CA ASP A 119 -17.60 -8.02 3.43
C ASP A 119 -16.28 -8.23 4.19
N GLU A 120 -16.00 -9.47 4.63
CA GLU A 120 -14.85 -9.80 5.49
C GLU A 120 -13.51 -9.32 4.88
N GLY A 121 -13.43 -9.21 3.55
CA GLY A 121 -12.28 -8.68 2.84
C GLY A 121 -12.00 -7.18 3.04
N SER A 122 -12.99 -6.39 3.48
CA SER A 122 -12.89 -4.93 3.59
C SER A 122 -12.53 -4.44 5.00
N ASN A 123 -12.57 -5.31 6.01
CA ASN A 123 -12.33 -4.95 7.41
C ASN A 123 -10.85 -5.10 7.83
N TRP A 124 -9.93 -5.38 6.90
CA TRP A 124 -8.55 -5.79 7.24
C TRP A 124 -7.72 -4.77 8.03
N PHE A 125 -8.15 -3.50 8.10
CA PHE A 125 -7.52 -2.45 8.89
C PHE A 125 -8.49 -1.66 9.79
N GLN A 126 -9.81 -1.93 9.78
CA GLN A 126 -10.74 -1.10 10.58
C GLN A 126 -10.58 -1.36 12.08
N ASP A 127 -10.21 -2.58 12.50
CA ASP A 127 -9.95 -2.88 13.91
C ASP A 127 -8.82 -2.00 14.48
N ASN A 128 -7.82 -1.67 13.66
CA ASN A 128 -6.75 -0.73 14.02
C ASN A 128 -7.20 0.74 13.99
N CYS A 129 -8.34 1.03 13.37
CA CYS A 129 -8.93 2.36 13.29
C CYS A 129 -9.97 2.65 14.39
N LYS A 130 -10.59 1.62 14.99
CA LYS A 130 -11.71 1.70 15.96
C LYS A 130 -11.38 2.37 17.31
N ASN A 131 -10.11 2.53 17.68
CA ASN A 131 -9.71 3.15 18.96
C ASN A 131 -9.73 4.69 18.96
N GLY A 132 -10.83 5.28 18.49
CA GLY A 132 -11.09 6.71 18.60
C GLY A 132 -10.99 7.43 17.26
N CYS A 133 -12.03 8.23 17.00
CA CYS A 133 -12.21 9.14 15.88
C CYS A 133 -10.87 9.68 15.39
N CYS A 134 -10.49 9.34 14.16
CA CYS A 134 -9.46 10.07 13.45
C CYS A 134 -10.15 11.25 12.73
N PRO A 135 -10.18 12.46 13.32
CA PRO A 135 -10.74 13.62 12.63
C PRO A 135 -10.01 13.89 11.30
N ASP A 136 -8.74 13.47 11.21
CA ASP A 136 -7.88 13.69 10.04
C ASP A 136 -7.88 12.52 9.03
N GLY A 137 -8.70 11.49 9.23
CA GLY A 137 -8.76 10.31 8.36
C GLY A 137 -7.54 9.36 8.46
N VAL A 138 -7.40 8.47 7.47
CA VAL A 138 -6.25 7.57 7.31
C VAL A 138 -5.57 7.87 5.98
N GLY A 139 -4.28 8.18 6.02
CA GLY A 139 -3.50 8.51 4.82
C GLY A 139 -2.77 7.30 4.22
N ILE A 140 -2.69 7.22 2.89
CA ILE A 140 -1.78 6.30 2.20
C ILE A 140 -0.41 6.97 2.05
N LYS A 141 0.66 6.24 2.34
CA LYS A 141 2.04 6.67 2.12
C LYS A 141 2.80 5.63 1.29
N LEU A 142 3.50 6.09 0.25
CA LEU A 142 4.39 5.25 -0.54
C LEU A 142 5.57 4.78 0.33
N LEU A 143 5.77 3.47 0.41
CA LEU A 143 6.93 2.84 1.02
C LEU A 143 7.85 2.34 -0.10
N CYS A 144 9.11 2.79 -0.09
CA CYS A 144 10.07 2.42 -1.11
C CYS A 144 11.51 2.39 -0.59
N GLY A 145 12.37 1.71 -1.34
CA GLY A 145 13.82 1.77 -1.16
C GLY A 145 14.40 3.08 -1.70
N ALA A 146 15.66 3.35 -1.35
CA ALA A 146 16.38 4.53 -1.83
C ALA A 146 16.56 4.52 -3.36
N ASP A 147 16.68 3.34 -3.97
CA ASP A 147 16.79 3.15 -5.41
C ASP A 147 15.55 3.66 -6.18
N LEU A 148 14.35 3.37 -5.68
CA LEU A 148 13.12 3.92 -6.27
C LEU A 148 13.04 5.44 -6.08
N LEU A 149 13.42 5.93 -4.90
CA LEU A 149 13.42 7.37 -4.61
C LEU A 149 14.39 8.13 -5.53
N GLU A 150 15.59 7.60 -5.72
CA GLU A 150 16.59 8.14 -6.65
C GLU A 150 16.06 8.17 -8.09
N SER A 151 15.24 7.17 -8.47
CA SER A 151 14.65 7.11 -9.80
C SER A 151 13.75 8.30 -10.12
N PHE A 152 13.19 8.99 -9.12
CA PHE A 152 12.40 10.23 -9.33
C PHE A 152 13.22 11.35 -9.98
N GLY A 153 14.55 11.31 -9.83
CA GLY A 153 15.46 12.25 -10.49
C GLY A 153 15.82 11.87 -11.94
N THR A 154 15.38 10.72 -12.45
CA THR A 154 15.70 10.27 -13.81
C THR A 154 14.81 10.98 -14.83
N PRO A 155 15.37 11.78 -15.78
CA PRO A 155 14.57 12.51 -16.75
C PRO A 155 13.71 11.58 -17.62
N GLY A 156 12.42 11.91 -17.72
CA GLY A 156 11.47 11.17 -18.58
C GLY A 156 10.95 9.85 -18.00
N LEU A 157 11.40 9.44 -16.80
CA LEU A 157 10.93 8.21 -16.15
C LEU A 157 9.65 8.44 -15.33
N TRP A 158 9.51 9.63 -14.73
CA TRP A 158 8.36 10.04 -13.93
C TRP A 158 7.78 11.33 -14.47
N ALA A 159 6.46 11.49 -14.38
CA ALA A 159 5.83 12.78 -14.64
C ALA A 159 6.01 13.70 -13.41
N ASP A 160 6.39 14.96 -13.62
CA ASP A 160 6.66 15.91 -12.52
C ASP A 160 5.43 16.10 -11.60
N GLU A 161 4.22 16.02 -12.17
CA GLU A 161 2.96 16.09 -11.43
C GLU A 161 2.71 14.88 -10.51
N ASP A 162 3.27 13.72 -10.86
CA ASP A 162 3.18 12.50 -10.07
C ASP A 162 4.14 12.62 -8.88
N VAL A 163 5.38 13.05 -9.10
CA VAL A 163 6.41 13.20 -8.06
C VAL A 163 6.05 14.29 -7.03
N SER A 164 5.56 15.44 -7.49
CA SER A 164 5.20 16.58 -6.60
C SER A 164 4.05 16.29 -5.63
N LYS A 165 3.32 15.18 -5.83
CA LYS A 165 2.11 14.83 -5.07
C LYS A 165 2.14 13.38 -4.57
N CYS A 166 3.32 12.76 -4.51
CA CYS A 166 3.56 11.44 -3.91
C CYS A 166 3.58 11.50 -2.36
#